data_AF-A0A7W9QC06-F1
#
_entry.id   AF-A0A7W9QC06-F1
#
_cell.length_a   1.000
_cell.length_b   1.000
_cell.length_c   1.000
_cell.angle_alpha   90.00
_cell.angle_beta   90.00
_cell.angle_gamma   90.00
#
_symmetry.space_group_name_H-M   'P 1'
#
loop_
_entity.id
_entity.type
_entity.pdbx_description
1 polymer ?
#
loop_
_entity_poly.entity_id
_entity_poly.type
_entity_poly.pdbx_seq_one_letter_code
_entity_poly.pdbx_strand_id
1 'polypeptide(L)'
;MPDASSEPDALSEPGTITVARALELPALHRGLPEILTGADALERPVRWVHAGETPNIASLLKGGELLLTTGIGLGTRAAEQRAFVRTLAERGIAALVVELGSRFTALPAAVVDTARSYGLPLVQLHREVPFVAVTEEIHTELVNAHYALLRRADEVHRRCTEVRLRGGGVPEILRLFAQFADNPVFLETADGRLLYAAGPPGRAGLADPLQVWDGLRAARAGRNSGQAGAGLRPNAPGSPNAPGSPGPLGSPGQELPEPPAGSVLVEVPGGGPGPGAVRARLVVLPAEGPLAPVHRIAAERTADLLALVLLQARQEEELAARGRGDFLTDLAEERITAADAPAQARVLGFRPGAGPLLPMVMALSTSLAPLDGGDHWAALAAVLREELTAVGAPVLLGVRLPEGRVPLLVGLHGAEERAAVAERVAHTLRAAVERAWPERTPALGHRGARLGPPVVVAGLAGDWGAAGPELRHVASAASAARELPDRPWHDVRGLEVDLLLWRLREHGDLAAFVHRVIGPLLVHDRTAKPPLLPTLQAYLAHAGRKAETARELHVNRQTLYDRLARIARLLGSDLDDPRTVLALSLALQARRRLP
;
A
#
# COMPACT_ATOMS: atom_id res chain seq x y z
N MET A 1 23.94 36.35 42.89
CA MET A 1 22.77 35.54 42.49
C MET A 1 21.92 36.39 41.58
N PRO A 2 21.94 36.16 40.26
CA PRO A 2 21.09 36.86 39.33
C PRO A 2 19.77 36.09 39.14
N ASP A 3 18.75 36.91 38.97
CA ASP A 3 17.32 36.65 39.00
C ASP A 3 16.83 35.95 37.72
N ALA A 4 15.67 35.30 37.84
CA ALA A 4 15.06 34.44 36.85
C ALA A 4 14.81 35.15 35.51
N SER A 5 15.55 34.74 34.47
CA SER A 5 15.24 35.04 33.08
C SER A 5 13.94 34.36 32.67
N SER A 6 12.98 35.20 32.31
CA SER A 6 11.72 34.92 31.62
C SER A 6 11.86 33.87 30.51
N GLU A 7 11.14 32.77 30.67
CA GLU A 7 10.87 31.81 29.59
C GLU A 7 10.12 32.52 28.45
N PRO A 8 10.52 32.36 27.18
CA PRO A 8 9.75 32.88 26.07
C PRO A 8 8.47 32.05 25.89
N ASP A 9 7.35 32.76 25.82
CA ASP A 9 5.98 32.28 25.78
C ASP A 9 5.72 31.31 24.61
N ALA A 10 4.97 30.24 24.88
CA ALA A 10 4.84 29.05 24.03
C ALA A 10 3.73 29.15 22.96
N LEU A 11 3.38 30.36 22.48
CA LEU A 11 2.19 30.56 21.63
C LEU A 11 2.44 31.28 20.29
N SER A 12 3.66 31.73 19.98
CA SER A 12 3.94 32.37 18.71
C SER A 12 4.34 31.32 17.65
N GLU A 13 3.60 31.23 16.54
CA GLU A 13 3.97 30.39 15.40
C GLU A 13 5.44 30.67 14.99
N PRO A 14 6.32 29.65 14.94
CA PRO A 14 7.73 29.88 14.62
C PRO A 14 7.86 30.29 13.15
N GLY A 15 8.03 31.60 12.90
CA GLY A 15 8.20 32.16 11.57
C GLY A 15 7.30 33.37 11.23
N THR A 16 6.50 33.85 12.18
CA THR A 16 5.61 35.01 11.98
C THR A 16 6.03 36.17 12.90
N ILE A 17 6.24 37.36 12.33
CA ILE A 17 6.47 38.57 13.13
C ILE A 17 5.15 38.94 13.81
N THR A 18 5.15 39.15 15.12
CA THR A 18 4.01 39.68 15.86
C THR A 18 4.07 41.19 15.98
N VAL A 19 2.97 41.84 16.40
CA VAL A 19 2.98 43.29 16.68
C VAL A 19 3.98 43.60 17.80
N ALA A 20 4.01 42.79 18.86
CA ALA A 20 5.00 42.90 19.93
C ALA A 20 6.43 42.93 19.37
N ARG A 21 6.76 41.94 18.54
CA ARG A 21 8.09 41.83 17.94
C ARG A 21 8.41 43.00 17.00
N ALA A 22 7.44 43.46 16.22
CA ALA A 22 7.63 44.61 15.33
C ALA A 22 7.98 45.89 16.10
N LEU A 23 7.37 46.13 17.27
CA LEU A 23 7.63 47.31 18.10
C LEU A 23 9.02 47.29 18.76
N GLU A 24 9.63 46.12 18.93
CA GLU A 24 11.00 45.96 19.44
C GLU A 24 12.07 46.21 18.37
N LEU A 25 11.70 46.19 17.09
CA LEU A 25 12.67 46.39 16.01
C LEU A 25 13.29 47.79 16.10
N PRO A 26 14.61 47.93 15.88
CA PRO A 26 15.33 49.19 16.02
C PRO A 26 14.65 50.39 15.34
N ALA A 27 14.07 50.24 14.14
CA ALA A 27 13.42 51.33 13.44
C ALA A 27 12.17 51.86 14.17
N LEU A 28 11.32 50.97 14.72
CA LEU A 28 10.12 51.37 15.47
C LEU A 28 10.45 51.74 16.92
N HIS A 29 11.34 51.02 17.58
CA HIS A 29 11.72 51.25 18.96
C HIS A 29 12.31 52.65 19.18
N ARG A 30 13.05 53.18 18.19
CA ARG A 30 13.56 54.56 18.19
C ARG A 30 12.47 55.63 18.21
N GLY A 31 11.27 55.29 17.71
CA GLY A 31 10.08 56.12 17.76
C GLY A 31 9.46 56.23 19.16
N LEU A 32 10.00 55.51 20.16
CA LEU A 32 9.46 55.42 21.52
C LEU A 32 7.97 55.04 21.49
N PRO A 33 7.63 53.82 21.06
CA PRO A 33 6.25 53.39 20.93
C PRO A 33 5.56 53.32 22.30
N GLU A 34 4.38 53.94 22.41
CA GLU A 34 3.47 53.80 23.54
C GLU A 34 2.19 53.12 23.08
N ILE A 35 1.83 52.01 23.72
CA ILE A 35 0.61 51.25 23.42
C ILE A 35 -0.55 51.87 24.19
N LEU A 36 -1.52 52.43 23.46
CA LEU A 36 -2.70 53.09 24.06
C LEU A 36 -3.89 52.13 24.23
N THR A 37 -4.00 51.15 23.34
CA THR A 37 -5.06 50.13 23.34
C THR A 37 -4.54 48.79 22.82
N GLY A 38 -5.20 47.69 23.18
CA GLY A 38 -4.94 46.36 22.61
C GLY A 38 -3.64 45.70 23.10
N ALA A 39 -3.20 45.99 24.33
CA ALA A 39 -2.03 45.34 24.94
C ALA A 39 -2.16 43.80 24.99
N ASP A 40 -3.37 43.28 25.18
CA ASP A 40 -3.65 41.83 25.20
C ASP A 40 -3.64 41.19 23.81
N ALA A 41 -3.46 41.98 22.74
CA ALA A 41 -3.55 41.54 21.35
C ALA A 41 -2.27 41.84 20.54
N LEU A 42 -1.12 41.98 21.22
CA LEU A 42 0.16 42.24 20.56
C LEU A 42 0.77 41.00 19.89
N GLU A 43 0.29 39.81 20.22
CA GLU A 43 0.69 38.55 19.55
C GLU A 43 0.05 38.34 18.17
N ARG A 44 -0.74 39.32 17.68
CA ARG A 44 -1.31 39.25 16.33
C ARG A 44 -0.19 39.18 15.27
N PRO A 45 -0.28 38.24 14.31
CA PRO A 45 0.71 38.14 13.25
C PRO A 45 0.63 39.33 12.30
N VAL A 46 1.77 39.95 12.03
CA VAL A 46 1.96 41.00 11.03
C VAL A 46 2.29 40.32 9.72
N ARG A 47 1.39 40.41 8.75
CA ARG A 47 1.58 39.87 7.40
C ARG A 47 2.38 40.83 6.51
N TRP A 48 2.24 42.13 6.77
CA TRP A 48 2.79 43.20 5.95
C TRP A 48 2.81 44.50 6.75
N VAL A 49 3.71 45.43 6.42
CA VAL A 49 3.64 46.80 6.94
C VAL A 49 3.38 47.76 5.79
N HIS A 50 2.49 48.72 6.01
CA HIS A 50 2.09 49.71 5.01
C HIS A 50 2.11 51.10 5.63
N ALA A 51 2.68 52.08 4.94
CA ALA A 51 2.60 53.48 5.31
C ALA A 51 1.58 54.19 4.42
N GLY A 52 0.60 54.89 5.02
CA GLY A 52 -0.46 55.53 4.25
C GLY A 52 -1.19 56.66 4.99
N GLU A 53 -1.58 57.69 4.24
CA GLU A 53 -2.22 58.91 4.77
C GLU A 53 -3.62 59.18 4.21
N THR A 54 -4.14 58.27 3.38
CA THR A 54 -5.40 58.50 2.67
C THR A 54 -6.61 58.28 3.59
N PRO A 55 -7.62 59.16 3.60
CA PRO A 55 -8.81 59.03 4.48
C PRO A 55 -9.61 57.72 4.32
N ASN A 56 -9.52 57.05 3.16
CA ASN A 56 -10.17 55.76 2.90
C ASN A 56 -9.16 54.62 2.69
N ILE A 57 -8.04 54.63 3.42
CA ILE A 57 -6.97 53.63 3.25
C ILE A 57 -7.46 52.19 3.50
N ALA A 58 -8.46 52.00 4.37
CA ALA A 58 -9.01 50.68 4.72
C ALA A 58 -9.49 49.87 3.50
N SER A 59 -10.02 50.51 2.45
CA SER A 59 -10.50 49.81 1.24
C SER A 59 -9.36 49.20 0.41
N LEU A 60 -8.12 49.64 0.63
CA LEU A 60 -6.93 49.18 -0.11
C LEU A 60 -6.17 48.07 0.62
N LEU A 61 -6.51 47.80 1.88
CA LEU A 61 -5.87 46.78 2.71
C LEU A 61 -6.53 45.41 2.53
N LYS A 62 -5.82 44.33 2.88
CA LYS A 62 -6.27 42.92 2.80
C LYS A 62 -6.45 42.27 4.18
N GLY A 63 -6.01 42.90 5.26
CA GLY A 63 -6.04 42.37 6.62
C GLY A 63 -4.69 41.81 7.06
N GLY A 64 -4.40 41.91 8.36
CA GLY A 64 -3.12 41.52 8.96
C GLY A 64 -1.97 42.52 8.78
N GLU A 65 -2.25 43.74 8.29
CA GLU A 65 -1.22 44.76 8.11
C GLU A 65 -0.91 45.55 9.40
N LEU A 66 0.35 45.91 9.60
CA LEU A 66 0.75 46.99 10.49
C LEU A 66 0.66 48.31 9.70
N LEU A 67 -0.29 49.18 10.03
CA LEU A 67 -0.49 50.45 9.33
C LEU A 67 0.28 51.58 10.03
N LEU A 68 1.19 52.24 9.33
CA LEU A 68 1.91 53.43 9.78
C LEU A 68 1.28 54.70 9.18
N THR A 69 1.05 55.72 10.00
CA THR A 69 0.49 57.01 9.55
C THR A 69 0.96 58.15 10.48
N THR A 70 1.07 59.35 9.95
CA THR A 70 1.25 60.63 10.68
C THR A 70 -0.09 61.23 11.10
N GLY A 71 -1.20 60.57 10.75
CA GLY A 71 -2.54 60.94 11.13
C GLY A 71 -3.17 62.05 10.27
N ILE A 72 -2.57 62.41 9.13
CA ILE A 72 -3.11 63.45 8.24
C ILE A 72 -4.48 63.01 7.69
N GLY A 73 -4.64 61.72 7.41
CA GLY A 73 -5.88 61.12 6.89
C GLY A 73 -7.01 60.92 7.91
N LEU A 74 -6.78 61.11 9.21
CA LEU A 74 -7.75 60.81 10.28
C LEU A 74 -8.98 61.74 10.30
N GLY A 75 -8.91 62.87 9.59
CA GLY A 75 -9.94 63.91 9.62
C GLY A 75 -9.85 64.84 10.83
N THR A 76 -10.65 65.92 10.80
CA THR A 76 -10.67 66.95 11.86
C THR A 76 -11.85 66.76 12.81
N ARG A 77 -12.91 66.08 12.38
CA ARG A 77 -14.13 65.87 13.18
C ARG A 77 -14.09 64.50 13.84
N ALA A 78 -14.55 64.44 15.10
CA ALA A 78 -14.60 63.18 15.86
C ALA A 78 -15.37 62.05 15.14
N ALA A 79 -16.41 62.39 14.36
CA ALA A 79 -17.15 61.40 13.57
C ALA A 79 -16.28 60.74 12.46
N GLU A 80 -15.40 61.49 11.82
CA GLU A 80 -14.48 60.98 10.78
C GLU A 80 -13.42 60.07 11.41
N GLN A 81 -12.86 60.50 12.54
CA GLN A 81 -11.86 59.72 13.30
C GLN A 81 -12.41 58.37 13.76
N ARG A 82 -13.64 58.34 14.28
CA ARG A 82 -14.31 57.08 14.65
C ARG A 82 -14.54 56.18 13.44
N ALA A 83 -14.99 56.76 12.32
CA ALA A 83 -15.23 56.01 11.10
C ALA A 83 -13.94 55.38 10.56
N PHE A 84 -12.83 56.10 10.57
CA PHE A 84 -11.52 55.63 10.14
C PHE A 84 -11.03 54.42 10.96
N VAL A 85 -11.06 54.52 12.29
CA VAL A 85 -10.63 53.42 13.16
C VAL A 85 -11.54 52.20 13.00
N ARG A 86 -12.85 52.41 12.91
CA ARG A 86 -13.81 51.33 12.70
C ARG A 86 -13.55 50.57 11.41
N THR A 87 -13.37 51.25 10.27
CA THR A 87 -13.16 50.58 8.98
C THR A 87 -11.84 49.79 8.95
N LEU A 88 -10.80 50.26 9.64
CA LEU A 88 -9.55 49.52 9.82
C LEU A 88 -9.73 48.26 10.68
N ALA A 89 -10.44 48.39 11.80
CA ALA A 89 -10.71 47.26 12.69
C ALA A 89 -11.57 46.19 12.00
N GLU A 90 -12.63 46.61 11.28
CA GLU A 90 -13.48 45.73 10.47
C GLU A 90 -12.70 45.01 9.36
N ARG A 91 -11.66 45.66 8.82
CA ARG A 91 -10.76 45.04 7.82
C ARG A 91 -9.77 44.05 8.43
N GLY A 92 -9.65 44.02 9.76
CA GLY A 92 -8.81 43.06 10.46
C GLY A 92 -7.31 43.33 10.34
N ILE A 93 -6.89 44.60 10.31
CA ILE A 93 -5.46 44.94 10.37
C ILE A 93 -4.81 44.43 11.67
N ALA A 94 -3.48 44.27 11.69
CA ALA A 94 -2.74 43.79 12.85
C ALA A 94 -2.63 44.85 13.94
N ALA A 95 -2.21 46.07 13.58
CA ALA A 95 -2.24 47.24 14.47
C ALA A 95 -2.17 48.56 13.69
N LEU A 96 -2.60 49.65 14.33
CA LEU A 96 -2.46 51.02 13.85
C LEU A 96 -1.36 51.73 14.64
N VAL A 97 -0.33 52.21 13.95
CA VAL A 97 0.77 52.97 14.53
C VAL A 97 0.67 54.40 14.01
N VAL A 98 0.53 55.36 14.93
CA VAL A 98 0.42 56.78 14.59
C VAL A 98 1.60 57.54 15.13
N GLU A 99 2.33 58.21 14.24
CA GLU A 99 3.43 59.10 14.63
C GLU A 99 2.89 60.44 15.11
N LEU A 100 3.30 60.84 16.32
CA LEU A 100 3.03 62.18 16.85
C LEU A 100 4.02 63.17 16.25
N GLY A 101 3.53 64.36 15.92
CA GLY A 101 4.31 65.36 15.20
C GLY A 101 3.54 66.66 15.03
N SER A 102 3.66 67.28 13.85
CA SER A 102 3.04 68.59 13.58
C SER A 102 1.50 68.56 13.62
N ARG A 103 0.88 67.39 13.37
CA ARG A 103 -0.57 67.25 13.35
C ARG A 103 -1.19 67.02 14.73
N PHE A 104 -0.60 66.13 15.51
CA PHE A 104 -1.08 65.74 16.83
C PHE A 104 0.09 65.71 17.80
N THR A 105 -0.04 66.47 18.90
CA THR A 105 0.83 66.37 20.08
C THR A 105 0.35 65.29 21.04
N ALA A 106 -0.93 64.91 20.95
CA ALA A 106 -1.54 63.75 21.59
C ALA A 106 -2.71 63.27 20.72
N LEU A 107 -2.96 61.96 20.67
CA LEU A 107 -4.04 61.41 19.85
C LEU A 107 -5.43 61.82 20.38
N PRO A 108 -6.39 62.17 19.51
CA PRO A 108 -7.75 62.51 19.91
C PRO A 108 -8.44 61.35 20.64
N ALA A 109 -9.17 61.65 21.73
CA ALA A 109 -9.91 60.64 22.51
C ALA A 109 -10.84 59.78 21.64
N ALA A 110 -11.46 60.38 20.61
CA ALA A 110 -12.33 59.65 19.69
C ALA A 110 -11.61 58.50 18.94
N VAL A 111 -10.31 58.62 18.66
CA VAL A 111 -9.49 57.57 18.03
C VAL A 111 -9.21 56.47 19.06
N VAL A 112 -8.73 56.86 20.24
CA VAL A 112 -8.35 55.95 21.33
C VAL A 112 -9.55 55.13 21.83
N ASP A 113 -10.66 55.79 22.13
CA ASP A 113 -11.88 55.14 22.63
C ASP A 113 -12.45 54.15 21.61
N THR A 114 -12.41 54.50 20.32
CA THR A 114 -12.88 53.60 19.26
C THR A 114 -11.94 52.42 19.09
N ALA A 115 -10.62 52.63 19.07
CA ALA A 115 -9.67 51.52 18.97
C ALA A 115 -9.82 50.54 20.14
N ARG A 116 -10.03 51.07 21.36
CA ARG A 116 -10.33 50.27 22.56
C ARG A 116 -11.61 49.46 22.41
N SER A 117 -12.68 50.08 21.90
CA SER A 117 -13.98 49.44 21.71
C SER A 117 -13.93 48.25 20.74
N TYR A 118 -13.06 48.33 19.73
CA TYR A 118 -12.89 47.28 18.72
C TYR A 118 -11.72 46.33 19.02
N GLY A 119 -11.01 46.52 20.14
CA GLY A 119 -9.83 45.72 20.49
C GLY A 119 -8.68 45.84 19.48
N LEU A 120 -8.62 46.94 18.72
CA LEU A 120 -7.54 47.19 17.76
C LEU A 120 -6.31 47.70 18.53
N PRO A 121 -5.12 47.08 18.37
CA PRO A 121 -3.90 47.64 18.94
C PRO A 121 -3.60 49.01 18.31
N LEU A 122 -3.54 50.03 19.15
CA LEU A 122 -3.21 51.40 18.78
C LEU A 122 -1.92 51.79 19.49
N VAL A 123 -0.93 52.17 18.69
CA VAL A 123 0.39 52.58 19.16
C VAL A 123 0.64 54.01 18.71
N GLN A 124 1.12 54.85 19.61
CA GLN A 124 1.63 56.18 19.24
C GLN A 124 3.15 56.20 19.31
N LEU A 125 3.81 56.89 18.36
CA LEU A 125 5.24 57.12 18.39
C LEU A 125 5.51 58.55 18.86
N HIS A 126 6.34 58.71 19.88
CA HIS A 126 6.72 60.02 20.43
C HIS A 126 7.86 60.71 19.68
N ARG A 127 8.49 60.03 18.73
CA ARG A 127 9.54 60.58 17.87
C ARG A 127 9.30 60.21 16.42
N GLU A 128 9.64 61.15 15.53
CA GLU A 128 9.63 60.94 14.09
C GLU A 128 10.58 59.81 13.71
N VAL A 129 10.06 58.85 12.94
CA VAL A 129 10.83 57.72 12.41
C VAL A 129 10.65 57.66 10.89
N PRO A 130 11.74 57.42 10.12
CA PRO A 130 11.59 57.19 8.69
C PRO A 130 10.76 55.93 8.43
N PHE A 131 9.50 56.07 8.02
CA PHE A 131 8.63 54.92 7.73
C PHE A 131 9.22 54.00 6.65
N VAL A 132 10.05 54.51 5.74
CA VAL A 132 10.80 53.69 4.79
C VAL A 132 11.72 52.68 5.50
N ALA A 133 12.44 53.10 6.54
CA ALA A 133 13.34 52.23 7.30
C ALA A 133 12.54 51.19 8.10
N VAL A 134 11.39 51.58 8.66
CA VAL A 134 10.47 50.65 9.31
C VAL A 134 9.94 49.62 8.30
N THR A 135 9.54 50.06 7.10
CA THR A 135 9.04 49.16 6.06
C THR A 135 10.10 48.19 5.57
N GLU A 136 11.32 48.66 5.32
CA GLU A 136 12.45 47.83 4.90
C GLU A 136 12.82 46.78 5.94
N GLU A 137 12.91 47.17 7.22
CA GLU A 137 13.30 46.27 8.31
C GLU A 137 12.24 45.18 8.54
N ILE A 138 10.96 45.55 8.63
CA ILE A 138 9.87 44.58 8.82
C ILE A 138 9.74 43.66 7.60
N HIS A 139 9.80 44.20 6.37
CA HIS A 139 9.76 43.34 5.17
C HIS A 139 10.96 42.38 5.12
N THR A 140 12.14 42.83 5.50
CA THR A 140 13.35 41.99 5.58
C THR A 140 13.17 40.86 6.60
N GLU A 141 12.66 41.17 7.79
CA GLU A 141 12.37 40.16 8.80
C GLU A 141 11.28 39.17 8.35
N LEU A 142 10.23 39.65 7.65
CA LEU A 142 9.17 38.78 7.12
C LEU A 142 9.73 37.79 6.08
N VAL A 143 10.62 38.27 5.21
CA VAL A 143 11.30 37.43 4.21
C VAL A 143 12.27 36.45 4.88
N ASN A 144 13.07 36.91 5.84
CA ASN A 144 14.03 36.08 6.56
C ASN A 144 13.35 34.96 7.35
N ALA A 145 12.19 35.23 7.95
CA ALA A 145 11.40 34.23 8.66
C ALA A 145 10.92 33.12 7.71
N HIS A 146 10.53 33.45 6.47
CA HIS A 146 10.19 32.46 5.45
C HIS A 146 11.40 31.61 5.01
N TYR A 147 12.57 32.22 4.82
CA TYR A 147 13.80 31.48 4.51
C TYR A 147 14.26 30.57 5.67
N ALA A 148 14.09 31.00 6.92
CA ALA A 148 14.45 30.21 8.09
C ALA A 148 13.66 28.89 8.18
N LEU A 149 12.37 28.92 7.81
CA LEU A 149 11.54 27.72 7.71
C LEU A 149 12.09 26.74 6.68
N LEU A 150 12.38 27.20 5.46
CA LEU A 150 12.93 26.35 4.39
C LEU A 150 14.30 25.76 4.76
N ARG A 151 15.21 26.57 5.32
CA ARG A 151 16.52 26.07 5.76
C ARG A 151 16.43 24.99 6.83
N ARG A 152 15.47 25.09 7.77
CA ARG A 152 15.25 24.06 8.78
C ARG A 152 14.77 22.74 8.16
N ALA A 153 13.87 22.79 7.18
CA ALA A 153 13.43 21.59 6.48
C ALA A 153 14.56 20.96 5.65
N ASP A 154 15.36 21.78 4.95
CA ASP A 154 16.51 21.30 4.16
C ASP A 154 17.59 20.66 5.04
N GLU A 155 17.82 21.18 6.24
CA GLU A 155 18.78 20.61 7.19
C GLU A 155 18.41 19.16 7.57
N VAL A 156 17.12 18.88 7.77
CA VAL A 156 16.63 17.54 8.10
C VAL A 156 16.85 16.60 6.92
N HIS A 157 16.48 17.04 5.72
CA HIS A 157 16.70 16.27 4.50
C HIS A 157 18.19 15.94 4.30
N ARG A 158 19.08 16.91 4.50
CA ARG A 158 20.55 16.71 4.44
C ARG A 158 21.02 15.65 5.44
N ARG A 159 20.58 15.73 6.70
CA ARG A 159 20.94 14.74 7.73
C ARG A 159 20.41 13.33 7.41
N CYS A 160 19.17 13.23 6.93
CA CYS A 160 18.61 11.96 6.46
C CYS A 160 19.44 11.38 5.28
N THR A 161 19.89 12.25 4.38
CA THR A 161 20.74 11.88 3.24
C THR A 161 22.11 11.36 3.70
N GLU A 162 22.74 12.02 4.67
CA GLU A 162 24.00 11.56 5.28
C GLU A 162 23.87 10.18 5.94
N VAL A 163 22.76 9.92 6.65
CA VAL A 163 22.45 8.60 7.21
C VAL A 163 22.40 7.56 6.10
N ARG A 164 21.74 7.87 4.98
CA ARG A 164 21.67 6.96 3.83
C ARG A 164 23.05 6.69 3.22
N LEU A 165 23.87 7.72 3.04
CA LEU A 165 25.23 7.59 2.49
C LEU A 165 26.15 6.73 3.39
N ARG A 166 25.88 6.67 4.70
CA ARG A 166 26.58 5.78 5.65
C ARG A 166 26.00 4.36 5.72
N GLY A 167 25.05 4.02 4.83
CA GLY A 167 24.40 2.70 4.79
C GLY A 167 23.20 2.55 5.72
N GLY A 168 22.70 3.64 6.30
CA GLY A 168 21.49 3.62 7.14
C GLY A 168 20.22 3.25 6.35
N GLY A 169 19.31 2.57 7.03
CA GLY A 169 18.04 2.11 6.48
C GLY A 169 16.87 3.06 6.79
N VAL A 170 15.66 2.59 6.46
CA VAL A 170 14.40 3.27 6.79
C VAL A 170 14.26 3.58 8.29
N PRO A 171 14.59 2.66 9.23
CA PRO A 171 14.46 2.93 10.67
C PRO A 171 15.28 4.13 11.14
N GLU A 172 16.51 4.29 10.66
CA GLU A 172 17.40 5.37 11.07
C GLU A 172 16.91 6.73 10.55
N ILE A 173 16.43 6.77 9.30
CA ILE A 173 15.84 7.97 8.70
C ILE A 173 14.58 8.39 9.47
N LEU A 174 13.69 7.44 9.78
CA LEU A 174 12.45 7.73 10.52
C LEU A 174 12.71 8.19 11.94
N ARG A 175 13.72 7.64 12.64
CA ARG A 175 14.11 8.12 13.99
C ARG A 175 14.63 9.56 13.94
N LEU A 176 15.45 9.89 12.95
CA LEU A 176 15.96 11.25 12.78
C LEU A 176 14.83 12.24 12.50
N PHE A 177 13.87 11.84 11.66
CA PHE A 177 12.70 12.66 11.36
C PHE A 177 11.75 12.81 12.56
N ALA A 178 11.49 11.73 13.31
CA ALA A 178 10.69 11.77 14.53
C ALA A 178 11.31 12.69 15.60
N GLN A 179 12.64 12.70 15.72
CA GLN A 179 13.36 13.62 16.59
C GLN A 179 13.20 15.08 16.14
N PHE A 180 13.19 15.36 14.84
CA PHE A 180 12.98 16.71 14.32
C PHE A 180 11.54 17.18 14.52
N ALA A 181 10.55 16.32 14.26
CA ALA A 181 9.14 16.65 14.42
C ALA A 181 8.70 16.71 15.89
N ASP A 182 9.53 16.23 16.82
CA ASP A 182 9.23 15.95 18.23
C ASP A 182 7.87 15.23 18.40
N ASN A 183 7.56 14.33 17.47
CA ASN A 183 6.27 13.65 17.37
C ASN A 183 6.45 12.24 16.78
N PRO A 184 5.55 11.29 17.09
CA PRO A 184 5.56 9.96 16.50
C PRO A 184 5.36 9.98 14.98
N VAL A 185 6.14 9.16 14.29
CA VAL A 185 6.15 9.02 12.83
C VAL A 185 5.92 7.55 12.46
N PHE A 186 5.08 7.33 11.46
CA PHE A 186 4.73 6.01 10.95
C PHE A 186 4.94 5.95 9.45
N LEU A 187 5.42 4.81 8.96
CA LEU A 187 5.43 4.46 7.56
C LEU A 187 4.47 3.29 7.38
N GLU A 188 3.37 3.50 6.67
CA GLU A 188 2.39 2.47 6.34
C GLU A 188 2.38 2.19 4.83
N THR A 189 1.93 1.00 4.42
CA THR A 189 1.64 0.70 3.02
C THR A 189 0.40 1.46 2.53
N ALA A 190 0.16 1.46 1.23
CA ALA A 190 -1.05 2.06 0.64
C ALA A 190 -2.37 1.47 1.21
N ASP A 191 -2.37 0.21 1.62
CA ASP A 191 -3.47 -0.51 2.28
C ASP A 191 -3.52 -0.31 3.81
N GLY A 192 -2.67 0.54 4.38
CA GLY A 192 -2.69 0.89 5.81
C GLY A 192 -2.01 -0.12 6.73
N ARG A 193 -1.18 -1.02 6.19
CA ARG A 193 -0.34 -1.93 7.00
C ARG A 193 0.90 -1.18 7.45
N LEU A 194 1.15 -1.16 8.76
CA LEU A 194 2.35 -0.54 9.32
C LEU A 194 3.61 -1.28 8.83
N LEU A 195 4.56 -0.54 8.26
CA LEU A 195 5.90 -1.02 7.91
C LEU A 195 6.90 -0.67 9.01
N TYR A 196 6.88 0.58 9.48
CA TYR A 196 7.80 1.08 10.49
C TYR A 196 7.14 2.14 11.37
N ALA A 197 7.58 2.20 12.63
CA ALA A 197 7.21 3.26 13.57
C ALA A 197 8.48 3.81 14.24
N ALA A 198 8.50 5.12 14.48
CA ALA A 198 9.56 5.79 15.22
C ALA A 198 8.97 6.89 16.12
N GLY A 199 9.53 7.05 17.32
CA GLY A 199 9.20 8.13 18.24
C GLY A 199 10.45 8.95 18.62
N PRO A 200 10.28 10.14 19.20
CA PRO A 200 11.39 10.98 19.65
C PRO A 200 12.21 10.28 20.76
N PRO A 201 13.55 10.37 20.73
CA PRO A 201 14.42 9.67 21.69
C PRO A 201 14.33 10.27 23.11
N GLY A 202 14.33 9.42 24.14
CA GLY A 202 14.63 9.82 25.53
C GLY A 202 13.46 10.08 26.47
N ARG A 203 12.19 9.93 26.04
CA ARG A 203 11.03 10.03 26.94
C ARG A 203 10.48 8.65 27.32
N ALA A 204 11.16 7.98 28.25
CA ALA A 204 10.67 6.75 28.87
C ALA A 204 9.42 7.05 29.71
N GLY A 205 8.23 6.72 29.20
CA GLY A 205 6.95 6.92 29.90
C GLY A 205 5.76 7.26 29.02
N LEU A 206 5.99 7.71 27.78
CA LEU A 206 4.95 7.89 26.77
C LEU A 206 4.65 6.55 26.07
N ALA A 207 3.39 6.39 25.64
CA ALA A 207 2.92 5.17 24.98
C ALA A 207 3.88 4.79 23.85
N ASP A 208 4.32 3.52 23.84
CA ASP A 208 5.11 2.95 22.75
C ASP A 208 4.49 3.40 21.41
N PRO A 209 5.26 3.89 20.42
CA PRO A 209 4.72 4.22 19.11
C PRO A 209 3.77 3.16 18.56
N LEU A 210 3.99 1.88 18.87
CA LEU A 210 3.08 0.78 18.53
C LEU A 210 1.75 0.82 19.29
N GLN A 211 1.72 1.22 20.57
CA GLN A 211 0.49 1.43 21.33
C GLN A 211 -0.31 2.65 20.82
N VAL A 212 0.38 3.72 20.44
CA VAL A 212 -0.24 4.89 19.78
C VAL A 212 -0.87 4.46 18.46
N TRP A 213 -0.17 3.61 17.70
CA TRP A 213 -0.67 3.03 16.46
C TRP A 213 -1.86 2.10 16.66
N ASP A 214 -1.82 1.20 17.64
CA ASP A 214 -2.91 0.27 17.91
C ASP A 214 -4.18 1.00 18.37
N GLY A 215 -4.03 2.06 19.18
CA GLY A 215 -5.13 2.97 19.53
C GLY A 215 -5.74 3.67 18.31
N LEU A 216 -4.89 4.14 17.38
CA LEU A 216 -5.33 4.71 16.11
C LEU A 216 -6.11 3.70 15.26
N ARG A 217 -5.60 2.46 15.17
CA ARG A 217 -6.21 1.38 14.40
C ARG A 217 -7.57 1.00 14.98
N ALA A 218 -7.68 0.90 16.30
CA ALA A 218 -8.94 0.65 17.00
C ALA A 218 -9.96 1.78 16.78
N ALA A 219 -9.52 3.04 16.86
CA ALA A 219 -10.38 4.21 16.59
C ALA A 219 -10.83 4.28 15.11
N ARG A 220 -9.96 3.88 14.17
CA ARG A 220 -10.28 3.77 12.74
C ARG A 220 -11.29 2.64 12.48
N ALA A 221 -11.15 1.49 13.12
CA ALA A 221 -12.08 0.36 12.99
C ALA A 221 -13.47 0.67 13.58
N GLY A 222 -13.54 1.38 14.72
CA GLY A 222 -14.80 1.76 15.38
C GLY A 222 -15.65 2.79 14.62
N ARG A 223 -15.02 3.66 13.81
CA ARG A 223 -15.74 4.65 12.98
C ARG A 223 -16.48 4.00 11.80
N ASN A 224 -15.99 2.90 11.25
CA ASN A 224 -16.67 2.15 10.18
C ASN A 224 -17.94 1.42 10.67
N SER A 225 -18.02 1.02 11.94
CA SER A 225 -19.24 0.43 12.51
C SER A 225 -20.34 1.45 12.80
N GLY A 226 -20.01 2.74 12.95
CA GLY A 226 -20.96 3.81 13.30
C GLY A 226 -21.70 4.44 12.10
N GLN A 227 -21.16 4.33 10.89
CA GLN A 227 -21.77 4.92 9.68
C GLN A 227 -22.73 3.99 8.93
N ALA A 228 -22.79 2.69 9.27
CA ALA A 228 -23.75 1.74 8.71
C ALA A 228 -25.11 1.71 9.43
N GLY A 229 -25.34 2.58 10.44
CA GLY A 229 -26.44 2.45 11.40
C GLY A 229 -27.45 3.60 11.48
N ALA A 230 -27.51 4.52 10.50
CA ALA A 230 -28.47 5.62 10.52
C ALA A 230 -29.50 5.48 9.39
N GLY A 231 -30.40 4.49 9.49
CA GLY A 231 -31.46 4.35 8.49
C GLY A 231 -32.29 3.08 8.53
N LEU A 232 -32.71 2.56 9.69
CA LEU A 232 -33.84 1.61 9.71
C LEU A 232 -34.77 1.86 10.89
N ARG A 233 -36.04 2.08 10.57
CA ARG A 233 -37.17 2.15 11.49
C ARG A 233 -37.41 0.80 12.17
N PRO A 234 -38.00 0.77 13.38
CA PRO A 234 -38.18 -0.45 14.15
C PRO A 234 -39.39 -1.25 13.63
N ASN A 235 -39.25 -2.56 13.47
CA ASN A 235 -40.40 -3.47 13.61
C ASN A 235 -39.98 -4.90 14.03
N ALA A 236 -40.41 -5.23 15.25
CA ALA A 236 -40.92 -6.49 15.80
C ALA A 236 -40.11 -7.81 15.77
N PRO A 237 -40.32 -8.70 16.77
CA PRO A 237 -39.32 -9.66 17.25
C PRO A 237 -39.53 -11.11 16.78
N GLY A 238 -38.45 -11.89 16.68
CA GLY A 238 -38.54 -13.35 16.46
C GLY A 238 -37.20 -14.10 16.36
N SER A 239 -36.68 -14.52 17.53
CA SER A 239 -35.88 -15.76 17.76
C SER A 239 -34.43 -15.92 17.20
N PRO A 240 -33.59 -16.81 17.80
CA PRO A 240 -32.27 -16.41 18.32
C PRO A 240 -31.04 -17.20 17.78
N ASN A 241 -29.87 -16.58 18.00
CA ASN A 241 -28.50 -17.12 18.11
C ASN A 241 -27.80 -17.85 16.94
N ALA A 242 -26.74 -17.21 16.42
CA ALA A 242 -25.44 -17.84 16.13
C ALA A 242 -24.30 -16.78 16.20
N PRO A 243 -23.15 -17.03 16.84
CA PRO A 243 -22.05 -16.06 16.97
C PRO A 243 -21.06 -16.13 15.79
N GLY A 244 -20.68 -14.95 15.30
CA GLY A 244 -19.30 -14.60 14.93
C GLY A 244 -18.69 -15.19 13.64
N SER A 245 -18.99 -14.59 12.49
CA SER A 245 -18.11 -14.60 11.31
C SER A 245 -17.69 -13.15 11.00
N PRO A 246 -16.39 -12.83 10.86
CA PRO A 246 -15.99 -11.49 10.42
C PRO A 246 -16.35 -11.35 8.93
N GLY A 247 -17.15 -10.32 8.62
CA GLY A 247 -17.66 -10.07 7.27
C GLY A 247 -16.58 -9.70 6.25
N PRO A 248 -16.85 -9.87 4.94
CA PRO A 248 -15.89 -9.62 3.87
C PRO A 248 -15.56 -8.13 3.75
N LEU A 249 -14.27 -7.83 3.62
CA LEU A 249 -13.73 -6.47 3.41
C LEU A 249 -14.23 -5.88 2.08
N GLY A 250 -14.56 -4.60 2.13
CA GLY A 250 -15.24 -3.85 1.07
C GLY A 250 -14.42 -3.61 -0.20
N SER A 251 -15.16 -3.25 -1.25
CA SER A 251 -14.75 -2.90 -2.61
C SER A 251 -13.59 -1.89 -2.70
N PRO A 252 -12.81 -1.89 -3.82
CA PRO A 252 -11.72 -0.96 -4.04
C PRO A 252 -12.28 0.45 -4.26
N GLY A 253 -11.90 1.37 -3.38
CA GLY A 253 -12.46 2.73 -3.34
C GLY A 253 -12.91 3.18 -1.96
N GLN A 254 -12.83 2.34 -0.92
CA GLN A 254 -12.92 2.84 0.45
C GLN A 254 -11.68 3.68 0.76
N GLU A 255 -11.85 5.00 0.72
CA GLU A 255 -10.93 5.96 1.33
C GLU A 255 -10.60 5.48 2.74
N LEU A 256 -9.34 5.11 2.97
CA LEU A 256 -8.88 4.76 4.31
C LEU A 256 -9.21 5.91 5.26
N PRO A 257 -9.75 5.63 6.46
CA PRO A 257 -10.20 6.66 7.38
C PRO A 257 -9.06 7.63 7.69
N GLU A 258 -9.33 8.92 7.46
CA GLU A 258 -8.34 9.98 7.61
C GLU A 258 -7.69 9.94 9.02
N PRO A 259 -6.37 10.18 9.11
CA PRO A 259 -5.70 10.34 10.39
C PRO A 259 -6.33 11.50 11.21
N PRO A 260 -6.12 11.53 12.54
CA PRO A 260 -6.73 12.52 13.43
C PRO A 260 -6.42 13.95 12.98
N ALA A 261 -7.36 14.86 13.22
CA ALA A 261 -7.24 16.26 12.83
C ALA A 261 -5.91 16.87 13.29
N GLY A 262 -5.21 17.53 12.38
CA GLY A 262 -3.88 18.12 12.62
C GLY A 262 -2.69 17.22 12.27
N SER A 263 -2.91 15.98 11.82
CA SER A 263 -1.84 15.11 11.31
C SER A 263 -1.28 15.55 9.96
N VAL A 264 0.00 15.26 9.72
CA VAL A 264 0.62 15.39 8.41
C VAL A 264 0.65 14.02 7.74
N LEU A 265 0.07 13.94 6.55
CA LEU A 265 0.08 12.76 5.68
C LEU A 265 0.80 13.11 4.39
N VAL A 266 1.84 12.36 4.06
CA VAL A 266 2.61 12.52 2.82
C VAL A 266 2.71 11.18 2.11
N GLU A 267 2.39 11.18 0.82
CA GLU A 267 2.52 9.99 0.00
C GLU A 267 3.98 9.77 -0.41
N VAL A 268 4.46 8.53 -0.27
CA VAL A 268 5.81 8.12 -0.68
C VAL A 268 5.72 7.54 -2.10
N PRO A 269 6.33 8.19 -3.10
CA PRO A 269 6.19 7.79 -4.50
C PRO A 269 6.84 6.45 -4.83
N GLY A 270 6.31 5.79 -5.87
CA GLY A 270 6.63 4.41 -6.22
C GLY A 270 7.34 4.10 -7.51
N GLY A 271 7.72 5.13 -8.26
CA GLY A 271 8.51 4.99 -9.48
C GLY A 271 7.78 4.44 -10.72
N GLY A 272 6.44 4.40 -10.75
CA GLY A 272 5.68 3.98 -11.94
C GLY A 272 4.44 4.86 -12.19
N PRO A 273 4.06 5.12 -13.46
CA PRO A 273 2.82 5.84 -13.78
C PRO A 273 1.60 4.92 -13.59
N GLY A 274 0.64 5.30 -12.76
CA GLY A 274 -0.63 4.60 -12.57
C GLY A 274 -1.07 4.48 -11.10
N PRO A 275 -2.25 3.89 -10.80
CA PRO A 275 -2.81 3.79 -9.44
C PRO A 275 -1.97 2.97 -8.43
N GLY A 276 -0.81 2.44 -8.84
CA GLY A 276 0.26 1.93 -7.96
C GLY A 276 1.37 2.95 -7.64
N ALA A 277 1.14 4.25 -7.90
CA ALA A 277 2.11 5.34 -7.74
C ALA A 277 2.44 5.68 -6.28
N VAL A 278 1.58 5.29 -5.33
CA VAL A 278 1.78 5.47 -3.88
C VAL A 278 2.23 4.15 -3.28
N ARG A 279 3.47 4.07 -2.79
CA ARG A 279 4.02 2.82 -2.21
C ARG A 279 3.79 2.72 -0.73
N ALA A 280 3.89 3.86 -0.07
CA ALA A 280 3.76 3.99 1.35
C ALA A 280 3.21 5.37 1.67
N ARG A 281 2.77 5.56 2.90
CA ARG A 281 2.36 6.84 3.44
C ARG A 281 3.18 7.11 4.68
N LEU A 282 3.79 8.29 4.71
CA LEU A 282 4.44 8.84 5.89
C LEU A 282 3.39 9.60 6.68
N VAL A 283 3.15 9.17 7.91
CA VAL A 283 2.15 9.74 8.82
C VAL A 283 2.86 10.35 10.02
N VAL A 284 2.62 11.62 10.31
CA VAL A 284 3.08 12.29 11.53
C VAL A 284 1.87 12.67 12.36
N LEU A 285 1.83 12.20 13.61
CA LEU A 285 0.71 12.47 14.52
C LEU A 285 1.07 13.59 15.50
N PRO A 286 0.19 14.58 15.74
CA PRO A 286 0.39 15.63 16.74
C PRO A 286 0.10 15.07 18.15
N ALA A 287 0.90 14.10 18.60
CA ALA A 287 0.69 13.43 19.89
C ALA A 287 1.34 14.20 21.05
N GLU A 288 2.49 14.83 20.80
CA GLU A 288 3.29 15.54 21.81
C GLU A 288 3.11 17.06 21.71
N GLY A 289 2.84 17.57 20.50
CA GLY A 289 2.66 18.99 20.25
C GLY A 289 2.09 19.30 18.86
N PRO A 290 1.67 20.56 18.62
CA PRO A 290 1.10 20.96 17.33
C PRO A 290 2.14 20.86 16.20
N LEU A 291 1.69 20.43 15.02
CA LEU A 291 2.56 20.35 13.85
C LEU A 291 2.61 21.71 13.14
N ALA A 292 3.82 22.27 13.01
CA ALA A 292 4.09 23.50 12.27
C ALA A 292 4.26 23.25 10.75
N PRO A 293 4.15 24.29 9.89
CA PRO A 293 4.36 24.16 8.45
C PRO A 293 5.70 23.52 8.06
N VAL A 294 6.76 23.78 8.85
CA VAL A 294 8.08 23.18 8.64
C VAL A 294 8.07 21.65 8.71
N HIS A 295 7.22 21.05 9.55
CA HIS A 295 7.10 19.59 9.66
C HIS A 295 6.50 18.97 8.39
N ARG A 296 5.56 19.66 7.74
CA ARG A 296 4.99 19.22 6.45
C ARG A 296 6.05 19.26 5.35
N ILE A 297 6.76 20.37 5.22
CA ILE A 297 7.82 20.53 4.20
C ILE A 297 8.92 19.47 4.43
N ALA A 298 9.34 19.27 5.67
CA ALA A 298 10.34 18.26 6.00
C ALA A 298 9.82 16.82 5.77
N ALA A 299 8.53 16.55 6.01
CA ALA A 299 7.91 15.26 5.70
C ALA A 299 7.90 14.97 4.20
N GLU A 300 7.54 15.95 3.36
CA GLU A 300 7.59 15.85 1.89
C GLU A 300 9.00 15.49 1.40
N ARG A 301 10.01 16.23 1.88
CA ARG A 301 11.41 15.95 1.54
C ARG A 301 11.92 14.61 2.06
N THR A 302 11.41 14.15 3.20
CA THR A 302 11.77 12.84 3.77
C THR A 302 11.09 11.72 2.98
N ALA A 303 9.85 11.92 2.53
CA ALA A 303 9.13 10.96 1.69
C ALA A 303 9.87 10.73 0.36
N ASP A 304 10.41 11.78 -0.27
CA ASP A 304 11.23 11.65 -1.50
C ASP A 304 12.45 10.74 -1.27
N LEU A 305 13.15 10.92 -0.14
CA LEU A 305 14.30 10.07 0.20
C LEU A 305 13.87 8.63 0.52
N LEU A 306 12.78 8.46 1.29
CA LEU A 306 12.23 7.14 1.61
C LEU A 306 11.82 6.37 0.35
N ALA A 307 11.25 7.06 -0.65
CA ALA A 307 10.93 6.46 -1.93
C ALA A 307 12.17 5.86 -2.61
N LEU A 308 13.29 6.59 -2.61
CA LEU A 308 14.55 6.11 -3.17
C LEU A 308 15.10 4.89 -2.41
N VAL A 309 15.05 4.90 -1.07
CA VAL A 309 15.49 3.77 -0.22
C VAL A 309 14.65 2.52 -0.48
N LEU A 310 13.32 2.67 -0.52
CA LEU A 310 12.39 1.58 -0.79
C LEU A 310 12.53 1.04 -2.22
N LEU A 311 12.77 1.93 -3.20
CA LEU A 311 13.03 1.54 -4.58
C LEU A 311 14.32 0.72 -4.70
N GLN A 312 15.40 1.16 -4.04
CA GLN A 312 16.66 0.42 -4.08
C GLN A 312 16.53 -0.96 -3.42
N ALA A 313 15.91 -1.05 -2.24
CA ALA A 313 15.68 -2.33 -1.56
C ALA A 313 14.88 -3.30 -2.44
N ARG A 314 13.92 -2.79 -3.21
CA ARG A 314 13.14 -3.57 -4.17
C ARG A 314 13.98 -4.04 -5.36
N GLN A 315 14.81 -3.18 -5.94
CA GLN A 315 15.71 -3.56 -7.03
C GLN A 315 16.70 -4.64 -6.58
N GLU A 316 17.22 -4.54 -5.36
CA GLU A 316 18.07 -5.58 -4.74
C GLU A 316 17.32 -6.91 -4.58
N GLU A 317 16.08 -6.90 -4.05
CA GLU A 317 15.27 -8.12 -3.94
C GLU A 317 14.86 -8.68 -5.31
N GLU A 318 14.58 -7.82 -6.29
CA GLU A 318 14.28 -8.25 -7.66
C GLU A 318 15.49 -8.93 -8.30
N LEU A 319 16.68 -8.34 -8.16
CA LEU A 319 17.94 -8.94 -8.60
C LEU A 319 18.22 -10.26 -7.86
N ALA A 320 17.99 -10.31 -6.54
CA ALA A 320 18.14 -11.53 -5.76
C ALA A 320 17.14 -12.62 -6.20
N ALA A 321 15.87 -12.27 -6.42
CA ALA A 321 14.84 -13.19 -6.88
C ALA A 321 15.13 -13.72 -8.30
N ARG A 322 15.67 -12.88 -9.18
CA ARG A 322 16.19 -13.29 -10.50
C ARG A 322 17.37 -14.25 -10.35
N GLY A 323 18.37 -13.92 -9.53
CA GLY A 323 19.51 -14.81 -9.26
C GLY A 323 19.10 -16.18 -8.72
N ARG A 324 18.09 -16.23 -7.84
CA ARG A 324 17.48 -17.50 -7.39
C ARG A 324 16.78 -18.26 -8.53
N GLY A 325 16.07 -17.54 -9.40
CA GLY A 325 15.42 -18.10 -10.58
C GLY A 325 16.39 -18.66 -11.62
N ASP A 326 17.50 -17.96 -11.86
CA ASP A 326 18.58 -18.39 -12.74
C ASP A 326 19.25 -19.65 -12.17
N PHE A 327 19.57 -19.67 -10.88
CA PHE A 327 20.11 -20.88 -10.24
C PHE A 327 19.16 -22.09 -10.37
N LEU A 328 17.86 -21.93 -10.08
CA LEU A 328 16.89 -23.01 -10.21
C LEU A 328 16.72 -23.47 -11.66
N THR A 329 16.85 -22.55 -12.61
CA THR A 329 16.89 -22.86 -14.05
C THR A 329 18.12 -23.68 -14.40
N ASP A 330 19.30 -23.22 -14.01
CA ASP A 330 20.57 -23.84 -14.33
C ASP A 330 20.68 -25.22 -13.67
N LEU A 331 20.11 -25.37 -12.48
CA LEU A 331 19.93 -26.66 -11.82
C LEU A 331 18.98 -27.56 -12.61
N ALA A 332 17.81 -27.04 -13.01
CA ALA A 332 16.83 -27.80 -13.79
C ALA A 332 17.36 -28.21 -15.17
N GLU A 333 18.22 -27.38 -15.78
CA GLU A 333 18.87 -27.62 -17.06
C GLU A 333 20.14 -28.46 -16.97
N GLU A 334 20.54 -28.84 -15.75
CA GLU A 334 21.76 -29.62 -15.46
C GLU A 334 23.04 -28.89 -15.89
N ARG A 335 23.02 -27.54 -15.91
CA ARG A 335 24.18 -26.67 -16.11
C ARG A 335 25.04 -26.54 -14.84
N ILE A 336 24.50 -26.91 -13.68
CA ILE A 336 25.19 -26.96 -12.39
C ILE A 336 25.30 -28.41 -11.93
N THR A 337 26.49 -28.82 -11.47
CA THR A 337 26.70 -30.17 -10.95
C THR A 337 26.10 -30.33 -9.54
N ALA A 338 25.71 -31.56 -9.19
CA ALA A 338 25.20 -31.87 -7.84
C ALA A 338 26.19 -31.54 -6.71
N ALA A 339 27.50 -31.54 -7.00
CA ALA A 339 28.55 -31.20 -6.04
C ALA A 339 28.65 -29.69 -5.79
N ASP A 340 28.41 -28.87 -6.82
CA ASP A 340 28.53 -27.40 -6.73
C ASP A 340 27.22 -26.73 -6.28
N ALA A 341 26.07 -27.35 -6.59
CA ALA A 341 24.75 -26.82 -6.27
C ALA A 341 24.56 -26.41 -4.79
N PRO A 342 25.01 -27.19 -3.77
CA PRO A 342 24.88 -26.79 -2.37
C PRO A 342 25.66 -25.51 -2.02
N ALA A 343 26.83 -25.30 -2.63
CA ALA A 343 27.65 -24.13 -2.36
C ALA A 343 27.01 -22.86 -2.94
N GLN A 344 26.53 -22.93 -4.18
CA GLN A 344 25.84 -21.82 -4.84
C GLN A 344 24.51 -21.50 -4.15
N ALA A 345 23.74 -22.52 -3.75
CA ALA A 345 22.50 -22.32 -3.02
C ALA A 345 22.69 -21.64 -1.66
N ARG A 346 23.81 -21.91 -0.96
CA ARG A 346 24.17 -21.22 0.28
C ARG A 346 24.42 -19.72 0.08
N VAL A 347 25.02 -19.32 -1.04
CA VAL A 347 25.21 -17.91 -1.40
C VAL A 347 23.86 -17.21 -1.58
N LEU A 348 22.87 -17.93 -2.10
CA LEU A 348 21.49 -17.47 -2.28
C LEU A 348 20.64 -17.54 -0.99
N GLY A 349 21.25 -17.87 0.15
CA GLY A 349 20.58 -17.95 1.45
C GLY A 349 19.82 -19.24 1.72
N PHE A 350 19.92 -20.26 0.85
CA PHE A 350 19.24 -21.54 1.04
C PHE A 350 20.14 -22.57 1.73
N ARG A 351 19.66 -23.08 2.87
CA ARG A 351 20.39 -24.06 3.70
C ARG A 351 19.45 -25.22 4.05
N PRO A 352 19.25 -26.20 3.14
CA PRO A 352 18.26 -27.27 3.32
C PRO A 352 18.67 -28.35 4.33
N GLY A 353 19.88 -28.29 4.91
CA GLY A 353 20.40 -29.38 5.74
C GLY A 353 20.85 -30.58 4.89
N ALA A 354 20.87 -31.76 5.52
CA ALA A 354 21.29 -33.02 4.89
C ALA A 354 20.12 -33.90 4.42
N GLY A 355 18.88 -33.49 4.69
CA GLY A 355 17.69 -34.23 4.27
C GLY A 355 17.35 -34.00 2.79
N PRO A 356 16.30 -34.67 2.29
CA PRO A 356 15.97 -34.63 0.88
C PRO A 356 15.36 -33.28 0.47
N LEU A 357 15.53 -32.95 -0.80
CA LEU A 357 15.00 -31.75 -1.44
C LEU A 357 13.72 -32.09 -2.18
N LEU A 358 12.71 -31.25 -2.04
CA LEU A 358 11.43 -31.36 -2.72
C LEU A 358 11.28 -30.24 -3.77
N PRO A 359 11.43 -30.57 -5.06
CA PRO A 359 11.07 -29.71 -6.16
C PRO A 359 9.57 -29.44 -6.20
N MET A 360 9.18 -28.16 -6.30
CA MET A 360 7.79 -27.76 -6.50
C MET A 360 7.71 -26.66 -7.54
N VAL A 361 6.61 -26.60 -8.30
CA VAL A 361 6.34 -25.49 -9.22
C VAL A 361 4.92 -25.02 -9.05
N MET A 362 4.76 -23.72 -8.85
CA MET A 362 3.47 -23.05 -8.98
C MET A 362 3.34 -22.47 -10.38
N ALA A 363 2.25 -22.79 -11.07
CA ALA A 363 1.89 -22.25 -12.36
C ALA A 363 0.66 -21.35 -12.21
N LEU A 364 0.77 -20.09 -12.65
CA LEU A 364 -0.36 -19.18 -12.74
C LEU A 364 -1.01 -19.27 -14.14
N SER A 365 -2.31 -18.97 -14.24
CA SER A 365 -3.00 -18.90 -15.53
C SER A 365 -2.43 -17.77 -16.39
N THR A 366 -2.20 -18.06 -17.67
CA THR A 366 -1.51 -17.20 -18.65
C THR A 366 -2.24 -15.90 -19.02
N SER A 367 -3.39 -15.60 -18.40
CA SER A 367 -4.02 -14.29 -18.53
C SER A 367 -3.30 -13.18 -17.73
N LEU A 368 -2.26 -13.53 -16.97
CA LEU A 368 -1.27 -12.60 -16.40
C LEU A 368 -0.15 -12.27 -17.40
N ALA A 369 -0.44 -12.05 -18.67
CA ALA A 369 0.47 -11.24 -19.47
C ALA A 369 0.59 -9.90 -18.73
N PRO A 370 1.79 -9.51 -18.25
CA PRO A 370 1.92 -8.33 -17.41
C PRO A 370 1.56 -7.12 -18.26
N LEU A 371 0.39 -6.54 -18.00
CA LEU A 371 0.02 -5.25 -18.58
C LEU A 371 0.88 -4.12 -18.04
N ASP A 372 1.72 -4.33 -17.01
CA ASP A 372 2.80 -3.41 -16.61
C ASP A 372 3.88 -4.15 -15.79
N GLY A 373 5.08 -4.34 -16.37
CA GLY A 373 6.37 -4.49 -15.69
C GLY A 373 6.63 -5.73 -14.79
N GLY A 374 7.88 -6.19 -14.75
CA GLY A 374 8.38 -7.21 -13.80
C GLY A 374 8.17 -6.86 -12.31
N ASP A 375 7.82 -5.61 -12.07
CA ASP A 375 7.41 -4.95 -10.84
C ASP A 375 6.55 -5.78 -9.86
N HIS A 376 5.48 -6.43 -10.32
CA HIS A 376 4.53 -7.08 -9.39
C HIS A 376 5.08 -8.38 -8.79
N TRP A 377 6.02 -9.03 -9.47
CA TRP A 377 6.50 -10.35 -9.11
C TRP A 377 7.60 -10.34 -8.06
N ALA A 378 8.48 -9.32 -8.07
CA ALA A 378 9.45 -9.13 -7.00
C ALA A 378 8.75 -8.86 -5.66
N ALA A 379 7.68 -8.04 -5.68
CA ALA A 379 6.85 -7.79 -4.51
C ALA A 379 6.16 -9.08 -4.03
N LEU A 380 5.56 -9.86 -4.94
CA LEU A 380 4.98 -11.17 -4.60
C LEU A 380 6.04 -12.14 -4.04
N ALA A 381 7.24 -12.20 -4.62
CA ALA A 381 8.31 -13.08 -4.18
C ALA A 381 8.76 -12.78 -2.75
N ALA A 382 8.87 -11.49 -2.39
CA ALA A 382 9.21 -11.06 -1.04
C ALA A 382 8.15 -11.50 -0.02
N VAL A 383 6.87 -11.25 -0.33
CA VAL A 383 5.73 -11.68 0.50
C VAL A 383 5.70 -13.21 0.64
N LEU A 384 5.82 -13.93 -0.48
CA LEU A 384 5.85 -15.39 -0.49
C LEU A 384 7.00 -15.93 0.37
N ARG A 385 8.20 -15.34 0.26
CA ARG A 385 9.36 -15.78 1.05
C ARG A 385 9.12 -15.58 2.54
N GLU A 386 8.60 -14.43 2.95
CA GLU A 386 8.28 -14.13 4.35
C GLU A 386 7.27 -15.14 4.90
N GLU A 387 6.17 -15.36 4.19
CA GLU A 387 5.11 -16.29 4.60
C GLU A 387 5.61 -17.75 4.61
N LEU A 388 6.48 -18.12 3.67
CA LEU A 388 7.09 -19.45 3.62
C LEU A 388 8.08 -19.69 4.76
N THR A 389 8.63 -18.65 5.40
CA THR A 389 9.42 -18.85 6.63
C THR A 389 8.59 -19.46 7.76
N ALA A 390 7.29 -19.18 7.80
CA ALA A 390 6.38 -19.73 8.81
C ALA A 390 6.07 -21.23 8.60
N VAL A 391 6.40 -21.80 7.43
CA VAL A 391 6.19 -23.24 7.14
C VAL A 391 7.13 -24.13 7.96
N GLY A 392 8.25 -23.58 8.47
CA GLY A 392 9.22 -24.32 9.27
C GLY A 392 10.14 -25.23 8.45
N ALA A 393 10.25 -24.99 7.15
CA ALA A 393 11.17 -25.68 6.24
C ALA A 393 12.00 -24.64 5.46
N PRO A 394 13.29 -24.89 5.17
CA PRO A 394 14.04 -24.04 4.25
C PRO A 394 13.40 -24.05 2.87
N VAL A 395 13.15 -22.88 2.28
CA VAL A 395 12.59 -22.76 0.92
C VAL A 395 13.44 -21.81 0.09
N LEU A 396 13.81 -22.25 -1.12
CA LEU A 396 14.38 -21.41 -2.16
C LEU A 396 13.31 -21.14 -3.20
N LEU A 397 12.98 -19.87 -3.44
CA LEU A 397 11.98 -19.44 -4.40
C LEU A 397 12.63 -18.57 -5.47
N GLY A 398 12.44 -18.95 -6.74
CA GLY A 398 12.84 -18.15 -7.90
C GLY A 398 11.62 -17.69 -8.68
N VAL A 399 11.71 -16.54 -9.36
CA VAL A 399 10.63 -16.07 -10.24
C VAL A 399 11.14 -15.90 -11.66
N ARG A 400 10.45 -16.50 -12.63
CA ARG A 400 10.72 -16.30 -14.05
C ARG A 400 9.50 -15.67 -14.74
N LEU A 401 9.64 -14.38 -15.05
CA LEU A 401 8.60 -13.50 -15.58
C LEU A 401 7.96 -13.88 -16.94
N PRO A 402 8.63 -14.56 -17.90
CA PRO A 402 8.01 -14.84 -19.19
C PRO A 402 6.99 -16.00 -19.19
N GLU A 403 7.08 -16.92 -18.22
CA GLU A 403 6.38 -18.22 -18.30
C GLU A 403 5.21 -18.38 -17.31
N GLY A 404 5.04 -17.43 -16.38
CA GLY A 404 4.03 -17.53 -15.33
C GLY A 404 4.24 -18.75 -14.42
N ARG A 405 5.50 -19.13 -14.21
CA ARG A 405 5.92 -20.26 -13.35
C ARG A 405 6.82 -19.75 -12.24
N VAL A 406 6.62 -20.29 -11.04
CA VAL A 406 7.42 -20.02 -9.85
C VAL A 406 8.01 -21.35 -9.39
N PRO A 407 9.27 -21.67 -9.75
CA PRO A 407 9.95 -22.84 -9.21
C PRO A 407 10.34 -22.62 -7.75
N LEU A 408 10.21 -23.68 -6.97
CA LEU A 408 10.62 -23.74 -5.58
C LEU A 408 11.42 -25.01 -5.33
N LEU A 409 12.38 -24.90 -4.42
CA LEU A 409 13.10 -26.04 -3.86
C LEU A 409 12.96 -25.98 -2.33
N VAL A 410 12.41 -27.03 -1.74
CA VAL A 410 12.12 -27.09 -0.30
C VAL A 410 13.03 -28.13 0.34
N GLY A 411 13.72 -27.76 1.42
CA GLY A 411 14.50 -28.70 2.23
C GLY A 411 13.59 -29.45 3.19
N LEU A 412 13.66 -30.78 3.18
CA LEU A 412 12.97 -31.65 4.12
C LEU A 412 13.96 -32.20 5.16
N HIS A 413 13.46 -32.52 6.35
CA HIS A 413 14.16 -33.31 7.36
C HIS A 413 14.13 -34.80 7.00
N GLY A 414 13.05 -35.28 6.35
CA GLY A 414 12.85 -36.68 5.97
C GLY A 414 11.91 -36.82 4.77
N ALA A 415 11.88 -37.99 4.13
CA ALA A 415 11.06 -38.23 2.94
C ALA A 415 9.56 -38.39 3.29
N GLU A 416 9.26 -38.81 4.51
CA GLU A 416 7.92 -39.05 5.05
C GLU A 416 7.10 -37.77 5.20
N GLU A 417 7.73 -36.63 5.46
CA GLU A 417 7.04 -35.34 5.62
C GLU A 417 6.68 -34.66 4.30
N ARG A 418 7.11 -35.22 3.15
CA ARG A 418 6.90 -34.66 1.81
C ARG A 418 5.48 -34.16 1.60
N ALA A 419 4.47 -34.99 1.88
CA ALA A 419 3.07 -34.64 1.63
C ALA A 419 2.60 -33.49 2.53
N ALA A 420 2.95 -33.53 3.82
CA ALA A 420 2.58 -32.50 4.78
C ALA A 420 3.29 -31.16 4.53
N VAL A 421 4.54 -31.19 4.07
CA VAL A 421 5.27 -29.98 3.65
C VAL A 421 4.69 -29.42 2.35
N ALA A 422 4.44 -30.26 1.35
CA ALA A 422 3.84 -29.85 0.08
C ALA A 422 2.48 -29.16 0.28
N GLU A 423 1.64 -29.72 1.15
CA GLU A 423 0.33 -29.15 1.48
C GLU A 423 0.44 -27.77 2.16
N ARG A 424 1.31 -27.62 3.16
CA ARG A 424 1.55 -26.34 3.84
C ARG A 424 2.10 -25.28 2.86
N VAL A 425 3.14 -25.63 2.09
CA VAL A 425 3.73 -24.73 1.09
C VAL A 425 2.69 -24.31 0.06
N ALA A 426 1.91 -25.25 -0.47
CA ALA A 426 0.88 -24.96 -1.45
C ALA A 426 -0.21 -24.06 -0.89
N HIS A 427 -0.68 -24.30 0.34
CA HIS A 427 -1.66 -23.45 1.00
C HIS A 427 -1.15 -22.00 1.16
N THR A 428 0.09 -21.84 1.63
CA THR A 428 0.73 -20.53 1.77
C THR A 428 0.86 -19.81 0.43
N LEU A 429 1.34 -20.50 -0.61
CA LEU A 429 1.47 -19.96 -1.97
C LEU A 429 0.13 -19.47 -2.51
N ARG A 430 -0.92 -20.29 -2.41
CA ARG A 430 -2.27 -19.96 -2.89
C ARG A 430 -2.85 -18.76 -2.14
N ALA A 431 -2.80 -18.78 -0.81
CA ALA A 431 -3.33 -17.69 0.02
C ALA A 431 -2.60 -16.37 -0.23
N ALA A 432 -1.30 -16.39 -0.51
CA ALA A 432 -0.54 -15.19 -0.82
C ALA A 432 -0.88 -14.62 -2.21
N VAL A 433 -1.08 -15.48 -3.22
CA VAL A 433 -1.54 -15.04 -4.55
C VAL A 433 -2.94 -14.43 -4.47
N GLU A 434 -3.86 -15.05 -3.72
CA GLU A 434 -5.22 -14.53 -3.49
C GLU A 434 -5.20 -13.15 -2.81
N ARG A 435 -4.35 -12.96 -1.79
CA ARG A 435 -4.18 -11.66 -1.12
C ARG A 435 -3.51 -10.60 -1.99
N ALA A 436 -2.57 -10.99 -2.85
CA ALA A 436 -1.86 -10.07 -3.73
C ALA A 436 -2.73 -9.60 -4.92
N TRP A 437 -3.73 -10.39 -5.32
CA TRP A 437 -4.65 -10.06 -6.43
C TRP A 437 -6.14 -10.27 -6.08
N PRO A 438 -6.70 -9.52 -5.11
CA PRO A 438 -8.08 -9.70 -4.64
C PRO A 438 -9.14 -9.41 -5.71
N GLU A 439 -8.88 -8.46 -6.63
CA GLU A 439 -9.83 -8.05 -7.69
C GLU A 439 -9.93 -9.04 -8.87
N ARG A 440 -9.13 -10.11 -8.90
CA ARG A 440 -9.09 -11.06 -10.03
C ARG A 440 -9.45 -12.49 -9.65
N THR A 441 -9.81 -12.71 -8.40
CA THR A 441 -10.52 -13.89 -7.87
C THR A 441 -12.04 -13.74 -8.07
N PRO A 442 -12.79 -14.83 -8.28
CA PRO A 442 -14.11 -14.76 -8.90
C PRO A 442 -15.18 -14.16 -7.96
N ALA A 443 -15.52 -12.88 -8.18
CA ALA A 443 -16.87 -12.38 -7.92
C ALA A 443 -17.73 -12.67 -9.16
N LEU A 444 -18.88 -13.32 -8.97
CA LEU A 444 -19.87 -13.63 -10.01
C LEU A 444 -20.15 -12.38 -10.87
N GLY A 445 -19.87 -12.45 -12.19
CA GLY A 445 -20.62 -11.66 -13.18
C GLY A 445 -19.86 -10.74 -14.15
N HIS A 446 -18.56 -10.51 -14.05
CA HIS A 446 -17.89 -9.56 -14.97
C HIS A 446 -16.97 -10.24 -15.99
N ARG A 447 -17.16 -9.93 -17.29
CA ARG A 447 -16.35 -10.40 -18.43
C ARG A 447 -15.02 -9.64 -18.53
N GLY A 448 -14.21 -9.69 -17.47
CA GLY A 448 -12.80 -9.31 -17.48
C GLY A 448 -11.93 -10.58 -17.39
N ALA A 449 -10.73 -10.53 -17.96
CA ALA A 449 -9.71 -11.58 -17.92
C ALA A 449 -9.64 -12.31 -16.56
N ARG A 450 -10.14 -13.55 -16.52
CA ARG A 450 -10.20 -14.38 -15.31
C ARG A 450 -8.84 -14.99 -15.02
N LEU A 451 -8.30 -14.73 -13.84
CA LEU A 451 -7.22 -15.55 -13.29
C LEU A 451 -7.82 -16.89 -12.85
N GLY A 452 -7.38 -17.98 -13.50
CA GLY A 452 -7.62 -19.32 -12.96
C GLY A 452 -6.85 -19.49 -11.64
N PRO A 453 -7.31 -20.38 -10.73
CA PRO A 453 -6.62 -20.62 -9.47
C PRO A 453 -5.17 -21.05 -9.71
N PRO A 454 -4.20 -20.59 -8.89
CA PRO A 454 -2.83 -21.07 -8.95
C PRO A 454 -2.75 -22.59 -8.80
N VAL A 455 -2.06 -23.26 -9.72
CA VAL A 455 -1.83 -24.70 -9.67
C VAL A 455 -0.45 -24.96 -9.10
N VAL A 456 -0.37 -25.80 -8.07
CA VAL A 456 0.89 -26.20 -7.45
C VAL A 456 1.14 -27.69 -7.72
N VAL A 457 2.32 -28.02 -8.22
CA VAL A 457 2.76 -29.42 -8.43
C VAL A 457 3.98 -29.69 -7.58
N ALA A 458 3.98 -30.84 -6.89
CA ALA A 458 5.10 -31.31 -6.08
C ALA A 458 5.74 -32.56 -6.70
N GLY A 459 7.05 -32.51 -6.86
CA GLY A 459 7.88 -33.59 -7.40
C GLY A 459 8.21 -34.67 -6.38
N LEU A 460 9.08 -35.58 -6.79
CA LEU A 460 9.73 -36.55 -5.90
C LEU A 460 10.79 -35.87 -5.03
N ALA A 461 10.87 -36.27 -3.78
CA ALA A 461 11.93 -35.81 -2.89
C ALA A 461 13.21 -36.60 -3.16
N GLY A 462 14.36 -35.93 -3.25
CA GLY A 462 15.64 -36.56 -3.60
C GLY A 462 16.85 -35.74 -3.18
N ASP A 463 18.05 -36.17 -3.58
CA ASP A 463 19.27 -35.41 -3.35
C ASP A 463 19.45 -34.27 -4.38
N TRP A 464 20.59 -33.58 -4.31
CA TRP A 464 20.93 -32.53 -5.28
C TRP A 464 21.07 -33.02 -6.73
N GLY A 465 21.39 -34.30 -6.94
CA GLY A 465 21.47 -34.87 -8.29
C GLY A 465 20.09 -35.13 -8.90
N ALA A 466 19.12 -35.54 -8.09
CA ALA A 466 17.74 -35.73 -8.53
C ALA A 466 16.95 -34.41 -8.66
N ALA A 467 17.33 -33.38 -7.88
CA ALA A 467 16.57 -32.12 -7.80
C ALA A 467 16.42 -31.39 -9.15
N GLY A 468 17.47 -31.35 -9.98
CA GLY A 468 17.45 -30.68 -11.28
C GLY A 468 16.47 -31.33 -12.29
N PRO A 469 16.68 -32.60 -12.68
CA PRO A 469 15.78 -33.31 -13.57
C PRO A 469 14.32 -33.28 -13.08
N GLU A 470 14.12 -33.42 -11.77
CA GLU A 470 12.79 -33.39 -11.17
C GLU A 470 12.15 -31.99 -11.22
N LEU A 471 12.89 -30.90 -11.01
CA LEU A 471 12.39 -29.53 -11.22
C LEU A 471 11.89 -29.33 -12.66
N ARG A 472 12.65 -29.82 -13.64
CA ARG A 472 12.28 -29.75 -15.08
C ARG A 472 10.99 -30.54 -15.36
N HIS A 473 10.87 -31.74 -14.77
CA HIS A 473 9.70 -32.61 -14.89
C HIS A 473 8.45 -31.95 -14.28
N VAL A 474 8.55 -31.47 -13.04
CA VAL A 474 7.47 -30.78 -12.32
C VAL A 474 7.04 -29.50 -13.03
N ALA A 475 7.96 -28.73 -13.60
CA ALA A 475 7.62 -27.53 -14.39
C ALA A 475 6.78 -27.86 -15.63
N SER A 476 7.09 -28.97 -16.29
CA SER A 476 6.31 -29.48 -17.42
C SER A 476 4.94 -29.96 -16.96
N ALA A 477 4.88 -30.76 -15.90
CA ALA A 477 3.65 -31.29 -15.32
C ALA A 477 2.70 -30.19 -14.83
N ALA A 478 3.23 -29.12 -14.24
CA ALA A 478 2.46 -27.95 -13.80
C ALA A 478 1.72 -27.26 -14.96
N SER A 479 2.25 -27.36 -16.18
CA SER A 479 1.60 -26.79 -17.37
C SER A 479 0.44 -27.65 -17.83
N ALA A 480 0.58 -28.98 -17.74
CA ALA A 480 -0.49 -29.94 -18.01
C ALA A 480 -1.61 -29.89 -16.94
N ALA A 481 -1.23 -29.61 -15.69
CA ALA A 481 -2.16 -29.55 -14.57
C ALA A 481 -3.08 -28.32 -14.55
N ARG A 482 -2.80 -27.29 -15.36
CA ARG A 482 -3.67 -26.08 -15.48
C ARG A 482 -5.11 -26.39 -15.90
N GLU A 483 -5.32 -27.50 -16.61
CA GLU A 483 -6.63 -27.93 -17.12
C GLU A 483 -7.31 -28.96 -16.20
N LEU A 484 -6.69 -29.29 -15.06
CA LEU A 484 -7.22 -30.26 -14.11
C LEU A 484 -8.16 -29.60 -13.08
N PRO A 485 -8.99 -30.40 -12.38
CA PRO A 485 -9.81 -29.89 -11.28
C PRO A 485 -8.95 -29.23 -10.20
N ASP A 486 -9.47 -28.13 -9.64
CA ASP A 486 -8.76 -27.37 -8.61
C ASP A 486 -8.48 -28.24 -7.37
N ARG A 487 -7.21 -28.31 -6.99
CA ARG A 487 -6.71 -29.00 -5.80
C ARG A 487 -5.62 -28.17 -5.14
N PRO A 488 -5.45 -28.24 -3.81
CA PRO A 488 -4.39 -27.50 -3.12
C PRO A 488 -3.02 -27.71 -3.76
N TRP A 489 -2.70 -28.96 -4.11
CA TRP A 489 -1.54 -29.34 -4.91
C TRP A 489 -1.78 -30.65 -5.67
N HIS A 490 -0.95 -30.93 -6.67
CA HIS A 490 -0.92 -32.20 -7.40
C HIS A 490 0.42 -32.92 -7.21
N ASP A 491 0.35 -34.23 -6.99
CA ASP A 491 1.54 -35.09 -6.98
C ASP A 491 1.95 -35.42 -8.42
N VAL A 492 3.21 -35.16 -8.77
CA VAL A 492 3.72 -35.40 -10.13
C VAL A 492 3.48 -36.84 -10.61
N ARG A 493 3.52 -37.82 -9.69
CA ARG A 493 3.31 -39.25 -9.99
C ARG A 493 1.93 -39.53 -10.59
N GLY A 494 0.94 -38.69 -10.26
CA GLY A 494 -0.42 -38.80 -10.79
C GLY A 494 -0.62 -38.12 -12.15
N LEU A 495 0.38 -37.40 -12.66
CA LEU A 495 0.27 -36.52 -13.82
C LEU A 495 0.98 -37.04 -15.08
N GLU A 496 1.60 -38.22 -15.04
CA GLU A 496 2.42 -38.73 -16.16
C GLU A 496 1.62 -38.86 -17.47
N VAL A 497 0.40 -39.39 -17.38
CA VAL A 497 -0.50 -39.51 -18.53
C VAL A 497 -0.94 -38.11 -18.99
N ASP A 498 -1.24 -37.22 -18.05
CA ASP A 498 -1.67 -35.86 -18.36
C ASP A 498 -0.58 -35.05 -19.07
N LEU A 499 0.66 -35.19 -18.62
CA LEU A 499 1.85 -34.59 -19.22
C LEU A 499 2.13 -35.13 -20.61
N LEU A 500 2.04 -36.46 -20.81
CA LEU A 500 2.20 -37.06 -22.13
C LEU A 500 1.16 -36.52 -23.13
N LEU A 501 -0.11 -36.51 -22.71
CA LEU A 501 -1.20 -35.98 -23.54
C LEU A 501 -1.03 -34.49 -23.82
N TRP A 502 -0.57 -33.71 -22.85
CA TRP A 502 -0.28 -32.28 -23.01
C TRP A 502 0.83 -32.04 -24.05
N ARG A 503 1.92 -32.83 -24.04
CA ARG A 503 3.00 -32.72 -25.05
C ARG A 503 2.52 -33.10 -26.45
N LEU A 504 1.57 -34.03 -26.56
CA LEU A 504 1.02 -34.49 -27.83
C LEU A 504 -0.13 -33.62 -28.37
N ARG A 505 -0.64 -32.65 -27.61
CA ARG A 505 -1.85 -31.90 -28.00
C ARG A 505 -1.70 -31.09 -29.30
N GLU A 506 -0.47 -30.68 -29.60
CA GLU A 506 -0.14 -29.93 -30.82
C GLU A 506 0.15 -30.87 -32.01
N HIS A 507 0.30 -32.17 -31.76
CA HIS A 507 0.38 -33.18 -32.81
C HIS A 507 -1.02 -33.56 -33.30
N GLY A 508 -1.24 -33.47 -34.61
CA GLY A 508 -2.49 -33.89 -35.26
C GLY A 508 -2.87 -35.36 -35.00
N ASP A 509 -1.89 -36.20 -34.63
CA ASP A 509 -2.09 -37.60 -34.27
C ASP A 509 -2.99 -37.78 -33.04
N LEU A 510 -2.94 -36.85 -32.07
CA LEU A 510 -3.79 -36.96 -30.87
C LEU A 510 -5.26 -36.72 -31.23
N ALA A 511 -5.53 -35.72 -32.07
CA ALA A 511 -6.88 -35.47 -32.57
C ALA A 511 -7.38 -36.63 -33.45
N ALA A 512 -6.51 -37.19 -34.32
CA ALA A 512 -6.83 -38.35 -35.14
C ALA A 512 -7.12 -39.60 -34.29
N PHE A 513 -6.36 -39.83 -33.21
CA PHE A 513 -6.60 -40.90 -32.25
C PHE A 513 -7.96 -40.74 -31.56
N VAL A 514 -8.26 -39.55 -31.01
CA VAL A 514 -9.55 -39.25 -30.39
C VAL A 514 -10.70 -39.48 -31.37
N HIS A 515 -10.57 -39.02 -32.61
CA HIS A 515 -11.58 -39.22 -33.64
C HIS A 515 -11.77 -40.71 -33.99
N ARG A 516 -10.69 -41.49 -34.08
CA ARG A 516 -10.79 -42.93 -34.38
C ARG A 516 -11.45 -43.72 -33.26
N VAL A 517 -11.14 -43.39 -32.00
CA VAL A 517 -11.56 -44.18 -30.84
C VAL A 517 -12.95 -43.79 -30.34
N ILE A 518 -13.28 -42.49 -30.28
CA ILE A 518 -14.58 -42.02 -29.77
C ILE A 518 -15.38 -41.18 -30.77
N GLY A 519 -14.87 -40.93 -31.98
CA GLY A 519 -15.55 -40.12 -33.00
C GLY A 519 -16.96 -40.59 -33.36
N PRO A 520 -17.21 -41.90 -33.61
CA PRO A 520 -18.56 -42.39 -33.88
C PRO A 520 -19.57 -42.07 -32.77
N LEU A 521 -19.12 -42.14 -31.51
CA LEU A 521 -19.93 -41.78 -30.34
C LEU A 521 -20.20 -40.26 -30.28
N LEU A 522 -19.19 -39.43 -30.57
CA LEU A 522 -19.36 -37.98 -30.61
C LEU A 522 -20.31 -37.53 -31.74
N VAL A 523 -20.27 -38.19 -32.90
CA VAL A 523 -21.19 -37.93 -34.02
C VAL A 523 -22.62 -38.32 -33.65
N HIS A 524 -22.79 -39.45 -32.95
CA HIS A 524 -24.08 -39.88 -32.44
C HIS A 524 -24.68 -38.85 -31.48
N ASP A 525 -23.91 -38.39 -30.48
CA ASP A 525 -24.39 -37.45 -29.47
C ASP A 525 -24.76 -36.07 -30.03
N ARG A 526 -24.25 -35.71 -31.22
CA ARG A 526 -24.65 -34.49 -31.94
C ARG A 526 -26.01 -34.61 -32.63
N THR A 527 -26.43 -35.81 -33.02
CA THR A 527 -27.58 -36.03 -33.93
C THR A 527 -28.74 -36.76 -33.26
N ALA A 528 -28.49 -37.50 -32.19
CA ALA A 528 -29.48 -38.34 -31.53
C ALA A 528 -29.54 -38.08 -30.01
N LYS A 529 -30.71 -38.35 -29.43
CA LYS A 529 -30.93 -38.33 -27.98
C LYS A 529 -31.29 -39.73 -27.48
N PRO A 530 -30.93 -40.12 -26.25
CA PRO A 530 -30.07 -39.37 -25.31
C PRO A 530 -28.58 -39.46 -25.66
N PRO A 531 -27.74 -38.51 -25.20
CA PRO A 531 -26.29 -38.60 -25.35
C PRO A 531 -25.75 -39.81 -24.56
N LEU A 532 -24.84 -40.54 -25.19
CA LEU A 532 -24.26 -41.78 -24.69
C LEU A 532 -22.86 -41.57 -24.10
N LEU A 533 -22.16 -40.50 -24.47
CA LEU A 533 -20.86 -40.17 -23.92
C LEU A 533 -20.84 -40.05 -22.38
N PRO A 534 -21.81 -39.41 -21.71
CA PRO A 534 -21.84 -39.39 -20.24
C PRO A 534 -21.96 -40.80 -19.64
N THR A 535 -22.63 -41.71 -20.35
CA THR A 535 -22.75 -43.11 -19.93
C THR A 535 -21.39 -43.82 -20.01
N LEU A 536 -20.63 -43.59 -21.09
CA LEU A 536 -19.27 -44.12 -21.22
C LEU A 536 -18.32 -43.54 -20.15
N GLN A 537 -18.41 -42.24 -19.88
CA GLN A 537 -17.59 -41.58 -18.85
C GLN A 537 -17.85 -42.17 -17.46
N ALA A 538 -19.11 -42.29 -17.06
CA ALA A 538 -19.51 -42.90 -15.79
C ALA A 538 -19.13 -44.40 -15.71
N TYR A 539 -19.25 -45.13 -16.81
CA TYR A 539 -18.85 -46.54 -16.87
C TYR A 539 -17.35 -46.72 -16.58
N LEU A 540 -16.52 -45.91 -17.23
CA LEU A 540 -15.06 -45.97 -17.06
C LEU A 540 -14.62 -45.40 -15.70
N ALA A 541 -15.28 -44.35 -15.19
CA ALA A 541 -15.02 -43.80 -13.85
C ALA A 541 -15.25 -44.83 -12.74
N HIS A 542 -16.24 -45.73 -12.91
CA HIS A 542 -16.53 -46.84 -12.00
C HIS A 542 -15.82 -48.15 -12.36
N ALA A 543 -14.72 -48.09 -13.13
CA ALA A 543 -13.92 -49.26 -13.52
C ALA A 543 -14.75 -50.41 -14.13
N GLY A 544 -15.77 -50.07 -14.92
CA GLY A 544 -16.66 -51.04 -15.57
C GLY A 544 -17.76 -51.63 -14.66
N ARG A 545 -17.91 -51.16 -13.42
CA ARG A 545 -18.93 -51.66 -12.48
C ARG A 545 -20.32 -51.12 -12.84
N LYS A 546 -21.03 -51.90 -13.65
CA LYS A 546 -22.38 -51.58 -14.18
C LYS A 546 -23.38 -51.16 -13.09
N ALA A 547 -23.34 -51.76 -11.90
CA ALA A 547 -24.25 -51.40 -10.80
C ALA A 547 -23.97 -50.01 -10.19
N GLU A 548 -22.71 -49.59 -10.11
CA GLU A 548 -22.34 -48.26 -9.62
C GLU A 548 -22.64 -47.19 -10.67
N THR A 549 -22.33 -47.47 -11.93
CA THR A 549 -22.65 -46.60 -13.08
C THR A 549 -24.15 -46.32 -13.21
N ALA A 550 -25.00 -47.33 -13.04
CA ALA A 550 -26.46 -47.15 -13.09
C ALA A 550 -26.96 -46.21 -11.99
N ARG A 551 -26.34 -46.29 -10.80
CA ARG A 551 -26.67 -45.48 -9.63
C ARG A 551 -26.25 -44.02 -9.84
N GLU A 552 -25.03 -43.78 -10.32
CA GLU A 552 -24.52 -42.43 -10.63
C GLU A 552 -25.37 -41.74 -11.70
N LEU A 553 -25.77 -42.48 -12.75
CA LEU A 553 -26.57 -41.93 -13.85
C LEU A 553 -28.08 -41.87 -13.53
N HIS A 554 -28.50 -42.33 -12.35
CA HIS A 554 -29.92 -42.43 -11.95
C HIS A 554 -30.80 -43.16 -12.99
N VAL A 555 -30.32 -44.28 -13.55
CA VAL A 555 -31.05 -45.09 -14.54
C VAL A 555 -31.25 -46.53 -14.05
N ASN A 556 -32.28 -47.21 -14.58
CA ASN A 556 -32.45 -48.65 -14.37
C ASN A 556 -31.30 -49.43 -15.05
N ARG A 557 -30.89 -50.54 -14.44
CA ARG A 557 -29.90 -51.50 -14.97
C ARG A 557 -30.18 -51.90 -16.42
N GLN A 558 -31.44 -52.17 -16.77
CA GLN A 558 -31.79 -52.55 -18.15
C GLN A 558 -31.46 -51.43 -19.13
N THR A 559 -31.83 -50.19 -18.79
CA THR A 559 -31.52 -49.00 -19.59
C THR A 559 -30.01 -48.76 -19.71
N LEU A 560 -29.24 -49.02 -18.64
CA LEU A 560 -27.78 -48.94 -18.71
C LEU A 560 -27.22 -49.99 -19.68
N TYR A 561 -27.67 -51.24 -19.60
CA TYR A 561 -27.22 -52.31 -20.49
C TYR A 561 -27.52 -52.00 -21.95
N ASP A 562 -28.72 -51.50 -22.25
CA ASP A 562 -29.09 -51.11 -23.61
C ASP A 562 -28.20 -49.97 -24.13
N ARG A 563 -27.87 -48.98 -23.27
CA ARG A 563 -26.94 -47.89 -23.61
C ARG A 563 -25.52 -48.38 -23.84
N LEU A 564 -24.99 -49.25 -22.98
CA LEU A 564 -23.65 -49.83 -23.13
C LEU A 564 -23.56 -50.71 -24.38
N ALA A 565 -24.57 -51.53 -24.67
CA ALA A 565 -24.64 -52.33 -25.90
C ALA A 565 -24.72 -51.45 -27.15
N ARG A 566 -25.37 -50.28 -27.07
CA ARG A 566 -25.38 -49.30 -28.16
C ARG A 566 -24.02 -48.63 -28.34
N ILE A 567 -23.34 -48.27 -27.25
CA ILE A 567 -21.96 -47.73 -27.29
C ILE A 567 -21.01 -48.74 -27.92
N ALA A 568 -21.03 -50.01 -27.49
CA ALA A 568 -20.20 -51.08 -28.05
C ALA A 568 -20.40 -51.25 -29.56
N ARG A 569 -21.67 -51.23 -30.02
CA ARG A 569 -22.00 -51.29 -31.46
C ARG A 569 -21.51 -50.07 -32.24
N LEU A 570 -21.66 -48.86 -31.70
CA LEU A 570 -21.22 -47.62 -32.36
C LEU A 570 -19.70 -47.55 -32.49
N LEU A 571 -18.97 -48.05 -31.49
CA LEU A 571 -17.52 -48.05 -31.44
C LEU A 571 -16.89 -49.30 -32.08
N GLY A 572 -17.70 -50.31 -32.45
CA GLY A 572 -17.23 -51.57 -33.00
C GLY A 572 -16.25 -52.32 -32.08
N SER A 573 -16.35 -52.12 -30.76
CA SER A 573 -15.37 -52.58 -29.78
C SER A 573 -16.02 -53.18 -28.54
N ASP A 574 -15.33 -54.11 -27.88
CA ASP A 574 -15.78 -54.75 -26.64
C ASP A 574 -15.44 -53.88 -25.43
N LEU A 575 -16.44 -53.45 -24.66
CA LEU A 575 -16.27 -52.59 -23.50
C LEU A 575 -15.75 -53.34 -22.26
N ASP A 576 -15.69 -54.67 -22.30
CA ASP A 576 -15.11 -55.49 -21.24
C ASP A 576 -13.63 -55.87 -21.54
N ASP A 577 -13.12 -55.58 -22.75
CA ASP A 577 -11.71 -55.78 -23.12
C ASP A 577 -10.80 -54.70 -22.50
N PRO A 578 -9.76 -55.08 -21.71
CA PRO A 578 -8.87 -54.12 -21.05
C PRO A 578 -8.14 -53.17 -22.01
N ARG A 579 -7.80 -53.62 -23.23
CA ARG A 579 -7.11 -52.76 -24.21
C ARG A 579 -8.05 -51.68 -24.75
N THR A 580 -9.29 -52.07 -25.04
CA THR A 580 -10.35 -51.15 -25.45
C THR A 580 -10.67 -50.14 -24.36
N VAL A 581 -10.82 -50.59 -23.11
CA VAL A 581 -11.06 -49.73 -21.94
C VAL A 581 -9.95 -48.69 -21.77
N LEU A 582 -8.68 -49.10 -21.93
CA LEU A 582 -7.54 -48.18 -21.88
C LEU A 582 -7.58 -47.15 -23.01
N ALA A 583 -7.81 -47.59 -24.25
CA ALA A 583 -7.89 -46.69 -25.40
C ALA A 583 -9.02 -45.65 -25.24
N LEU A 584 -10.20 -46.09 -24.77
CA LEU A 584 -11.33 -45.21 -24.50
C LEU A 584 -11.03 -44.22 -23.37
N SER A 585 -10.39 -44.68 -22.30
CA SER A 585 -9.99 -43.82 -21.17
C SER A 585 -9.01 -42.74 -21.62
N LEU A 586 -7.99 -43.11 -22.40
CA LEU A 586 -7.03 -42.16 -22.97
C LEU A 586 -7.69 -41.19 -23.95
N ALA A 587 -8.58 -41.65 -24.83
CA ALA A 587 -9.28 -40.81 -25.79
C ALA A 587 -10.19 -39.79 -25.08
N LEU A 588 -10.85 -40.17 -23.99
CA LEU A 588 -11.66 -39.25 -23.19
C LEU A 588 -10.81 -38.19 -22.46
N GLN A 589 -9.65 -38.57 -21.93
CA GLN A 589 -8.72 -37.62 -21.32
C GLN A 589 -8.12 -36.67 -22.35
N ALA A 590 -7.64 -37.20 -23.48
CA ALA A 590 -7.08 -36.43 -24.60
C ALA A 590 -8.07 -35.41 -25.15
N ARG A 591 -9.35 -35.80 -25.31
CA ARG A 591 -10.41 -34.91 -25.78
C ARG A 591 -10.58 -33.65 -24.94
N ARG A 592 -10.33 -33.70 -23.63
CA ARG A 592 -10.45 -32.52 -22.75
C ARG A 592 -9.35 -31.48 -22.98
N ARG A 593 -8.26 -31.88 -23.65
CA ARG A 593 -7.02 -31.10 -23.83
C ARG A 593 -6.80 -30.60 -25.26
N LEU A 594 -7.62 -31.07 -26.20
CA LEU A 594 -7.58 -30.58 -27.57
C LEU A 594 -8.25 -29.19 -27.60
N PRO A 595 -7.67 -28.22 -28.32
CA PRO A 595 -8.17 -26.84 -28.40
C PRO A 595 -9.54 -26.70 -29.07
#